data_AF-A0A7W7CVB8-F1
#
_entry.id   AF-A0A7W7CVB8-F1
#
_cell.length_a   1.000
_cell.length_b   1.000
_cell.length_c   1.000
_cell.angle_alpha   90.00
_cell.angle_beta   90.00
_cell.angle_gamma   90.00
#
_symmetry.space_group_name_H-M   'P 1'
#
loop_
_entity.id
_entity.type
_entity.pdbx_description
1 polymer ?
#
loop_
_entity_poly.entity_id
_entity_poly.type
_entity_poly.pdbx_seq_one_letter_code
_entity_poly.pdbx_strand_id
1 'polypeptide(L)'
;MSDDSLRTCATGWSAAQARLAGAQAAAALAAAHEAGVTHLALTPDTIVVVRDSDPPVVRLTGFGTSGEERTAYSAPEVGGETPATSAADVYSLGTVLAELFPHLETELWDCWAVDPAARPTATEIASRLSVPPWEKAAAGPPREKPAVGLPREKPAVGLPREKPIAEQPLVVERAAVPSTVERDAELSAPPPSETRRSAVVKPVIAMAILLSVLVVGGLTAARGKDRSRAEAGSGAQRATSLSSAPGPSVIPSPGPTATTARALRATMAAHLPGGAGTLYLAMRDGKAMAYFCDGKKVEAWYHGTASNGRLNLAGRNGNVMTGDFSATSATGKVTFKSRSTSFKIPVVRKPSGLFRASGRVRNAKVDGTWIVLPDGTRTGVLVTGGVPGPAPDLDVAAATAMIGGSPTSAVEVDVETGAGMD
;
A
#
# COMPACT_ATOMS: atom_id res chain seq x y z
N MET A 1 -28.23 -10.38 23.06
CA MET A 1 -27.45 -11.44 22.39
C MET A 1 -26.52 -10.72 21.45
N SER A 2 -25.20 -10.90 21.60
CA SER A 2 -24.22 -10.04 20.95
C SER A 2 -23.79 -10.61 19.60
N ASP A 3 -23.74 -9.77 18.57
CA ASP A 3 -23.03 -10.08 17.31
C ASP A 3 -21.53 -10.23 17.59
N ASP A 4 -20.82 -10.99 16.75
CA ASP A 4 -19.38 -11.23 16.90
C ASP A 4 -18.58 -10.24 16.04
N SER A 5 -17.40 -9.80 16.49
CA SER A 5 -16.63 -8.80 15.73
C SER A 5 -15.97 -9.38 14.47
N LEU A 6 -15.77 -8.52 13.48
CA LEU A 6 -15.07 -8.90 12.25
C LEU A 6 -13.66 -9.45 12.56
N ARG A 7 -13.01 -8.95 13.61
CA ARG A 7 -11.74 -9.46 14.13
C ARG A 7 -11.77 -10.96 14.44
N THR A 8 -12.83 -11.47 15.07
CA THR A 8 -12.93 -12.88 15.44
C THR A 8 -13.38 -13.75 14.27
N CYS A 9 -14.29 -13.23 13.43
CA CYS A 9 -14.91 -13.99 12.34
C CYS A 9 -14.06 -14.09 11.07
N ALA A 10 -13.23 -13.10 10.75
CA ALA A 10 -12.51 -13.00 9.46
C ALA A 10 -11.49 -14.11 9.18
N THR A 11 -11.14 -14.93 10.17
CA THR A 11 -10.12 -15.98 10.02
C THR A 11 -10.57 -17.05 9.03
N GLY A 12 -9.84 -17.18 7.92
CA GLY A 12 -10.11 -18.19 6.88
C GLY A 12 -11.07 -17.74 5.78
N TRP A 13 -11.57 -16.50 5.81
CA TRP A 13 -12.41 -15.96 4.74
C TRP A 13 -11.70 -15.93 3.38
N SER A 14 -12.47 -16.18 2.33
CA SER A 14 -12.04 -16.00 0.94
C SER A 14 -11.89 -14.52 0.58
N ALA A 15 -11.13 -14.23 -0.49
CA ALA A 15 -11.02 -12.87 -1.01
C ALA A 15 -12.38 -12.27 -1.42
N ALA A 16 -13.33 -13.09 -1.88
CA ALA A 16 -14.68 -12.64 -2.19
C ALA A 16 -15.46 -12.20 -0.93
N GLN A 17 -15.37 -12.97 0.15
CA GLN A 17 -16.00 -12.62 1.43
C GLN A 17 -15.36 -11.37 2.05
N ALA A 18 -14.03 -11.25 1.98
CA ALA A 18 -13.29 -10.07 2.43
C ALA A 18 -13.72 -8.79 1.68
N ARG A 19 -13.77 -8.85 0.34
CA ARG A 19 -14.28 -7.75 -0.50
C ARG A 19 -15.72 -7.38 -0.15
N LEU A 20 -16.60 -8.38 -0.05
CA LEU A 20 -18.02 -8.16 0.24
C LEU A 20 -18.24 -7.49 1.61
N ALA A 21 -17.54 -7.94 2.65
CA ALA A 21 -17.62 -7.32 3.97
C ALA A 21 -17.04 -5.90 3.98
N GLY A 22 -15.91 -5.67 3.29
CA GLY A 22 -15.36 -4.33 3.11
C GLY A 22 -16.32 -3.39 2.36
N ALA A 23 -17.01 -3.90 1.33
CA ALA A 23 -18.01 -3.16 0.57
C ALA A 23 -19.22 -2.76 1.44
N GLN A 24 -19.72 -3.69 2.26
CA GLN A 24 -20.83 -3.44 3.18
C GLN A 24 -20.44 -2.44 4.29
N ALA A 25 -19.24 -2.56 4.87
CA ALA A 25 -18.73 -1.60 5.84
C ALA A 25 -18.57 -0.20 5.22
N ALA A 26 -18.05 -0.11 4.00
CA ALA A 26 -17.96 1.15 3.27
C ALA A 26 -19.35 1.74 2.94
N ALA A 27 -20.32 0.92 2.54
CA ALA A 27 -21.69 1.36 2.29
C ALA A 27 -22.38 1.88 3.56
N ALA A 28 -22.13 1.25 4.72
CA ALA A 28 -22.63 1.72 6.01
C ALA A 28 -22.00 3.04 6.45
N LEU A 29 -20.71 3.29 6.14
CA LEU A 29 -20.11 4.62 6.31
C LEU A 29 -20.71 5.65 5.34
N ALA A 30 -20.91 5.29 4.07
CA ALA A 30 -21.50 6.19 3.08
C ALA A 30 -22.89 6.69 3.55
N ALA A 31 -23.74 5.79 4.02
CA ALA A 31 -25.05 6.14 4.58
C ALA A 31 -24.95 7.06 5.82
N ALA A 32 -23.95 6.87 6.68
CA ALA A 32 -23.69 7.76 7.82
C ALA A 32 -23.19 9.14 7.36
N HIS A 33 -22.29 9.18 6.38
CA HIS A 33 -21.76 10.42 5.80
C HIS A 33 -22.84 11.24 5.08
N GLU A 34 -23.74 10.60 4.35
CA GLU A 34 -24.93 11.23 3.76
C GLU A 34 -25.88 11.80 4.84
N ALA A 35 -25.97 11.17 6.00
CA ALA A 35 -26.69 11.69 7.17
C ALA A 35 -25.90 12.76 7.96
N GLY A 36 -24.69 13.14 7.53
CA GLY A 36 -23.84 14.13 8.21
C GLY A 36 -23.12 13.61 9.45
N VAL A 37 -23.03 12.28 9.63
CA VAL A 37 -22.43 11.62 10.81
C VAL A 37 -21.10 10.97 10.45
N THR A 38 -20.03 11.37 11.12
CA THR A 38 -18.72 10.68 11.08
C THR A 38 -18.61 9.67 12.23
N HIS A 39 -17.87 8.59 12.03
CA HIS A 39 -17.73 7.50 13.00
C HIS A 39 -16.57 7.73 13.98
N LEU A 40 -15.41 8.17 13.48
CA LEU A 40 -14.16 8.57 14.15
C LEU A 40 -13.46 7.53 15.06
N ALA A 41 -14.16 6.48 15.46
CA ALA A 41 -13.69 5.39 16.33
C ALA A 41 -13.74 4.02 15.64
N LEU A 42 -13.57 3.96 14.31
CA LEU A 42 -13.54 2.71 13.56
C LEU A 42 -12.40 1.80 14.02
N THR A 43 -12.75 0.58 14.40
CA THR A 43 -11.83 -0.51 14.74
C THR A 43 -12.37 -1.83 14.16
N PRO A 44 -11.58 -2.92 14.12
CA PRO A 44 -12.09 -4.25 13.78
C PRO A 44 -13.24 -4.75 14.67
N ASP A 45 -13.43 -4.13 15.84
CA ASP A 45 -14.40 -4.51 16.86
C ASP A 45 -15.69 -3.67 16.80
N THR A 46 -15.69 -2.54 16.07
CA THR A 46 -16.91 -1.78 15.73
C THR A 46 -17.61 -2.30 14.47
N ILE A 47 -16.93 -3.12 13.66
CA ILE A 47 -17.53 -3.86 12.55
C ILE A 47 -17.96 -5.24 13.07
N VAL A 48 -19.26 -5.52 13.11
CA VAL A 48 -19.81 -6.78 13.60
C VAL A 48 -20.35 -7.64 12.46
N VAL A 49 -20.22 -8.96 12.58
CA VAL A 49 -20.73 -9.94 11.62
C VAL A 49 -22.06 -10.49 12.14
N VAL A 50 -23.09 -10.47 11.29
CA VAL A 50 -24.37 -11.09 11.59
C VAL A 50 -24.19 -12.60 11.59
N ARG A 51 -24.52 -13.25 12.71
CA ARG A 51 -24.41 -14.72 12.82
C ARG A 51 -25.24 -15.44 11.78
N ASP A 52 -24.77 -16.63 11.41
CA ASP A 52 -25.44 -17.57 10.50
C ASP A 52 -25.78 -16.96 9.12
N SER A 53 -25.03 -15.93 8.69
CA SER A 53 -25.14 -15.33 7.37
C SER A 53 -24.13 -15.92 6.37
N ASP A 54 -24.65 -16.46 5.26
CA ASP A 54 -23.88 -16.85 4.08
C ASP A 54 -24.59 -16.32 2.81
N PRO A 55 -23.97 -15.42 2.03
CA PRO A 55 -22.66 -14.80 2.27
C PRO A 55 -22.66 -13.89 3.51
N PRO A 56 -21.48 -13.59 4.09
CA PRO A 56 -21.40 -12.85 5.35
C PRO A 56 -21.98 -11.44 5.23
N VAL A 57 -22.82 -11.10 6.20
CA VAL A 57 -23.39 -9.76 6.38
C VAL A 57 -22.70 -9.07 7.55
N VAL A 58 -22.28 -7.81 7.36
CA VAL A 58 -21.63 -7.00 8.39
C VAL A 58 -22.39 -5.70 8.68
N ARG A 59 -22.22 -5.18 9.88
CA ARG A 59 -22.85 -3.93 10.35
C ARG A 59 -21.82 -3.07 11.07
N LEU A 60 -22.00 -1.76 11.02
CA LEU A 60 -21.23 -0.81 11.85
C LEU A 60 -21.97 -0.49 13.14
N THR A 61 -21.22 -0.33 14.22
CA THR A 61 -21.67 -0.04 15.57
C THR A 61 -20.75 0.99 16.22
N GLY A 62 -21.18 1.65 17.31
CA GLY A 62 -20.33 2.65 17.98
C GLY A 62 -20.30 4.04 17.34
N PHE A 63 -21.31 4.40 16.52
CA PHE A 63 -21.52 5.79 16.13
C PHE A 63 -21.74 6.69 17.36
N GLY A 64 -21.18 7.91 17.32
CA GLY A 64 -21.40 8.91 18.37
C GLY A 64 -20.52 8.76 19.61
N THR A 65 -19.57 7.81 19.64
CA THR A 65 -18.42 7.91 20.55
C THR A 65 -17.59 9.13 20.15
N SER A 66 -17.34 10.07 21.07
CA SER A 66 -16.48 11.22 20.80
C SER A 66 -15.10 10.74 20.37
N GLY A 67 -14.55 11.30 19.29
CA GLY A 67 -13.21 11.00 18.78
C GLY A 67 -12.07 11.53 19.67
N GLU A 68 -12.30 11.63 20.98
CA GLU A 68 -11.34 12.11 21.98
C GLU A 68 -10.21 11.11 22.22
N GLU A 69 -10.48 9.80 22.08
CA GLU A 69 -9.46 8.76 22.21
C GLU A 69 -9.00 8.26 20.83
N ARG A 70 -7.80 8.67 20.44
CA ARG A 70 -7.15 8.30 19.17
C ARG A 70 -6.74 6.83 19.20
N THR A 71 -7.32 6.03 18.30
CA THR A 71 -6.99 4.60 18.15
C THR A 71 -5.77 4.39 17.25
N ALA A 72 -5.26 3.16 17.16
CA ALA A 72 -4.23 2.77 16.19
C ALA A 72 -4.70 2.88 14.72
N TYR A 73 -6.00 2.96 14.47
CA TYR A 73 -6.63 3.07 13.15
C TYR A 73 -6.92 4.51 12.75
N SER A 74 -6.97 5.44 13.71
CA SER A 74 -7.40 6.82 13.50
C SER A 74 -6.47 7.57 12.53
N ALA A 75 -7.08 8.35 11.64
CA ALA A 75 -6.39 9.19 10.67
C ALA A 75 -5.41 10.20 11.34
N PRO A 76 -4.32 10.60 10.66
CA PRO A 76 -3.29 11.44 11.27
C PRO A 76 -3.82 12.78 11.79
N GLU A 77 -4.85 13.33 11.14
CA GLU A 77 -5.53 14.57 11.51
C GLU A 77 -6.53 14.45 12.69
N VAL A 78 -6.87 13.23 13.15
CA VAL A 78 -7.75 13.05 14.31
C VAL A 78 -7.03 13.54 15.58
N GLY A 79 -7.69 14.48 16.29
CA GLY A 79 -7.14 15.21 17.42
C GLY A 79 -6.37 16.49 17.06
N GLY A 80 -6.40 16.92 15.78
CA GLY A 80 -5.84 18.20 15.34
C GLY A 80 -6.75 19.42 15.60
N GLU A 81 -6.30 20.59 15.17
CA GLU A 81 -7.04 21.86 15.33
C GLU A 81 -8.31 21.94 14.45
N THR A 82 -8.35 21.20 13.34
CA THR A 82 -9.51 21.11 12.45
C THR A 82 -10.37 19.89 12.79
N PRO A 83 -11.71 20.03 12.83
CA PRO A 83 -12.60 18.88 13.00
C PRO A 83 -12.35 17.79 11.96
N ALA A 84 -12.28 16.53 12.39
CA ALA A 84 -12.12 15.39 11.51
C ALA A 84 -13.36 15.22 10.60
N THR A 85 -13.13 15.00 9.32
CA THR A 85 -14.18 14.83 8.30
C THR A 85 -14.44 13.36 8.00
N SER A 86 -15.40 13.07 7.11
CA SER A 86 -15.65 11.71 6.57
C SER A 86 -14.39 11.04 6.00
N ALA A 87 -13.41 11.82 5.53
CA ALA A 87 -12.13 11.30 5.06
C ALA A 87 -11.29 10.63 6.16
N ALA A 88 -11.50 10.97 7.44
CA ALA A 88 -10.85 10.31 8.56
C ALA A 88 -11.41 8.88 8.78
N ASP A 89 -12.71 8.69 8.55
CA ASP A 89 -13.35 7.37 8.58
C ASP A 89 -12.84 6.49 7.43
N VAL A 90 -12.62 7.07 6.24
CA VAL A 90 -12.06 6.34 5.08
C VAL A 90 -10.66 5.82 5.37
N TYR A 91 -9.78 6.65 5.95
CA TYR A 91 -8.45 6.23 6.39
C TYR A 91 -8.54 5.10 7.43
N SER A 92 -9.45 5.23 8.39
CA SER A 92 -9.61 4.25 9.46
C SER A 92 -10.16 2.92 8.92
N LEU A 93 -11.15 2.96 8.01
CA LEU A 93 -11.66 1.79 7.30
C LEU A 93 -10.56 1.11 6.48
N GLY A 94 -9.76 1.86 5.72
CA GLY A 94 -8.62 1.33 4.98
C GLY A 94 -7.65 0.59 5.91
N THR A 95 -7.31 1.21 7.05
CA THR A 95 -6.41 0.61 8.06
C THR A 95 -6.99 -0.68 8.66
N VAL A 96 -8.28 -0.69 9.01
CA VAL A 96 -9.00 -1.87 9.52
C VAL A 96 -9.03 -3.01 8.50
N LEU A 97 -9.45 -2.72 7.26
CA LEU A 97 -9.56 -3.73 6.21
C LEU A 97 -8.20 -4.28 5.79
N ALA A 98 -7.14 -3.47 5.79
CA ALA A 98 -5.80 -3.92 5.42
C ALA A 98 -5.08 -4.70 6.55
N GLU A 99 -5.43 -4.49 7.82
CA GLU A 99 -5.01 -5.38 8.92
C GLU A 99 -5.65 -6.76 8.78
N LEU A 100 -6.97 -6.80 8.65
CA LEU A 100 -7.76 -8.05 8.61
C LEU A 100 -7.58 -8.81 7.30
N PHE A 101 -7.48 -8.07 6.19
CA PHE A 101 -7.39 -8.60 4.83
C PHE A 101 -6.22 -7.94 4.08
N PRO A 102 -4.96 -8.30 4.35
CA PRO A 102 -3.78 -7.66 3.73
C PRO A 102 -3.73 -7.70 2.20
N HIS A 103 -4.55 -8.54 1.56
CA HIS A 103 -4.67 -8.60 0.10
C HIS A 103 -5.57 -7.49 -0.49
N LEU A 104 -6.27 -6.71 0.34
CA LEU A 104 -7.01 -5.51 -0.06
C LEU A 104 -6.19 -4.22 0.09
N GLU A 105 -4.98 -4.28 0.66
CA GLU A 105 -4.13 -3.10 0.87
C GLU A 105 -3.88 -2.31 -0.43
N THR A 106 -3.58 -3.02 -1.51
CA THR A 106 -3.33 -2.47 -2.84
C THR A 106 -4.59 -1.80 -3.42
N GLU A 107 -5.76 -2.40 -3.23
CA GLU A 107 -7.02 -1.83 -3.70
C GLU A 107 -7.49 -0.62 -2.86
N LEU A 108 -6.93 -0.42 -1.66
CA LEU A 108 -7.35 0.60 -0.69
C LEU A 108 -6.26 1.64 -0.38
N TRP A 109 -5.16 1.69 -1.14
CA TRP A 109 -4.01 2.54 -0.79
C TRP A 109 -4.34 4.03 -0.70
N ASP A 110 -5.29 4.50 -1.51
CA ASP A 110 -5.73 5.90 -1.57
C ASP A 110 -6.54 6.33 -0.34
N CYS A 111 -7.03 5.39 0.47
CA CYS A 111 -7.56 5.69 1.80
C CYS A 111 -6.54 6.35 2.73
N TRP A 112 -5.23 6.15 2.52
CA TRP A 112 -4.16 6.73 3.34
C TRP A 112 -3.51 7.98 2.74
N ALA A 113 -4.14 8.64 1.76
CA ALA A 113 -3.62 9.88 1.20
C ALA A 113 -3.37 10.94 2.30
N VAL A 114 -2.22 11.63 2.20
CA VAL A 114 -1.77 12.65 3.17
C VAL A 114 -2.78 13.81 3.25
N ASP A 115 -3.28 14.23 2.09
CA ASP A 115 -4.38 15.18 1.99
C ASP A 115 -5.71 14.42 2.18
N PRO A 116 -6.53 14.73 3.21
CA PRO A 116 -7.83 14.11 3.39
C PRO A 116 -8.77 14.31 2.21
N ALA A 117 -8.64 15.41 1.45
CA ALA A 117 -9.47 15.68 0.26
C ALA A 117 -9.07 14.83 -0.95
N ALA A 118 -7.91 14.17 -0.92
CA ALA A 118 -7.45 13.25 -1.97
C ALA A 118 -7.84 11.79 -1.69
N ARG A 119 -8.47 11.49 -0.55
CA ARG A 119 -9.00 10.16 -0.21
C ARG A 119 -10.33 9.94 -0.94
N PRO A 120 -10.64 8.71 -1.39
CA PRO A 120 -11.92 8.40 -2.01
C PRO A 120 -13.07 8.52 -1.00
N THR A 121 -14.29 8.72 -1.48
CA THR A 121 -15.50 8.63 -0.65
C THR A 121 -15.77 7.19 -0.22
N ALA A 122 -16.51 7.01 0.88
CA ALA A 122 -16.98 5.69 1.31
C ALA A 122 -17.85 5.00 0.22
N THR A 123 -18.61 5.77 -0.56
CA THR A 123 -19.39 5.30 -1.72
C THR A 123 -18.50 4.73 -2.84
N GLU A 124 -17.37 5.37 -3.13
CA GLU A 124 -16.41 4.88 -4.12
C GLU A 124 -15.70 3.61 -3.65
N ILE A 125 -15.34 3.51 -2.36
CA ILE A 125 -14.79 2.28 -1.77
C ILE A 125 -15.81 1.14 -1.81
N ALA A 126 -17.08 1.40 -1.44
CA ALA A 126 -18.16 0.42 -1.53
C ALA A 126 -18.32 -0.09 -2.97
N SER A 127 -18.38 0.82 -3.94
CA SER A 127 -18.50 0.49 -5.36
C SER A 127 -17.29 -0.29 -5.89
N ARG A 128 -16.08 0.06 -5.44
CA ARG A 128 -14.82 -0.62 -5.82
C ARG A 128 -14.81 -2.08 -5.34
N LEU A 129 -15.17 -2.30 -4.09
CA LEU A 129 -15.14 -3.63 -3.45
C LEU A 129 -16.34 -4.52 -3.85
N SER A 130 -17.51 -3.93 -4.15
CA SER A 130 -18.73 -4.67 -4.52
C SER A 130 -18.59 -5.51 -5.79
N VAL A 131 -17.74 -5.09 -6.74
CA VAL A 131 -17.57 -5.80 -8.02
C VAL A 131 -16.47 -6.87 -7.90
N PRO A 132 -16.74 -8.14 -8.21
CA PRO A 132 -15.69 -9.16 -8.29
C PRO A 132 -14.82 -8.94 -9.55
N PRO A 133 -13.47 -9.13 -9.49
CA PRO A 133 -12.57 -8.76 -10.58
C PRO A 133 -12.87 -9.39 -11.95
N TRP A 134 -13.53 -10.55 -11.99
CA TRP A 134 -13.84 -11.27 -13.23
C TRP A 134 -15.03 -10.68 -14.01
N GLU A 135 -15.88 -9.87 -13.39
CA GLU A 135 -17.05 -9.28 -14.05
C GLU A 135 -16.70 -8.05 -14.90
N LYS A 136 -15.67 -7.28 -14.49
CA LYS A 136 -15.05 -6.23 -15.32
C LYS A 136 -14.42 -6.75 -16.60
N ALA A 137 -14.01 -8.03 -16.65
CA ALA A 137 -13.47 -8.65 -17.86
C ALA A 137 -14.57 -9.07 -18.86
N ALA A 138 -15.80 -9.29 -18.39
CA ALA A 138 -16.95 -9.62 -19.24
C ALA A 138 -17.62 -8.37 -19.83
N ALA A 139 -17.55 -7.23 -19.12
CA ALA A 139 -17.99 -5.92 -19.60
C ALA A 139 -16.98 -5.32 -20.60
N GLY A 140 -16.94 -5.88 -21.81
CA GLY A 140 -16.29 -5.23 -22.96
C GLY A 140 -16.87 -3.83 -23.24
N PRO A 141 -16.20 -2.99 -24.04
CA PRO A 141 -16.68 -1.63 -24.33
C PRO A 141 -18.11 -1.67 -24.87
N PRO A 142 -18.95 -0.65 -24.56
CA PRO A 142 -20.34 -0.63 -24.98
C PRO A 142 -20.44 -0.87 -26.49
N ARG A 143 -21.08 -1.99 -26.88
CA ARG A 143 -21.39 -2.24 -28.29
C ARG A 143 -22.39 -1.18 -28.72
N GLU A 144 -21.93 -0.22 -29.53
CA GLU A 144 -22.84 0.69 -30.22
C GLU A 144 -23.90 -0.13 -30.97
N LYS A 145 -25.17 0.29 -30.82
CA LYS A 145 -26.27 -0.34 -31.54
C LYS A 145 -26.02 -0.11 -33.04
N PRO A 146 -26.12 -1.13 -33.91
CA PRO A 146 -25.99 -0.92 -35.34
C PRO A 146 -27.05 0.07 -35.81
N ALA A 147 -26.62 1.15 -36.47
CA ALA A 147 -27.55 2.07 -37.11
C ALA A 147 -28.37 1.34 -38.19
N VAL A 148 -29.67 1.64 -38.23
CA VAL A 148 -30.60 0.97 -39.14
C VAL A 148 -30.40 1.48 -40.57
N GLY A 149 -29.89 0.60 -41.43
CA GLY A 149 -30.27 0.45 -42.83
C GLY A 149 -29.80 1.50 -43.85
N LEU A 150 -29.30 1.00 -44.99
CA LEU A 150 -29.58 1.40 -46.39
C LEU A 150 -28.94 0.30 -47.32
N PRO A 151 -29.30 0.19 -48.62
CA PRO A 151 -29.44 -1.11 -49.26
C PRO A 151 -28.18 -1.67 -49.95
N ARG A 152 -28.26 -2.95 -50.29
CA ARG A 152 -27.26 -3.72 -51.04
C ARG A 152 -27.03 -3.21 -52.46
N GLU A 153 -25.79 -3.34 -52.92
CA GLU A 153 -25.47 -3.68 -54.31
C GLU A 153 -24.70 -5.01 -54.40
N LYS A 154 -24.85 -5.71 -55.52
CA LYS A 154 -24.04 -6.88 -55.96
C LYS A 154 -23.37 -6.49 -57.29
N PRO A 155 -22.15 -6.96 -57.56
CA PRO A 155 -21.98 -8.03 -58.57
C PRO A 155 -21.11 -9.20 -58.04
N ALA A 156 -21.47 -10.47 -58.29
CA ALA A 156 -21.15 -11.30 -59.47
C ALA A 156 -19.77 -12.01 -59.36
N VAL A 157 -19.75 -13.32 -59.01
CA VAL A 157 -19.57 -14.49 -59.90
C VAL A 157 -18.08 -14.81 -60.24
N GLY A 158 -17.61 -16.01 -59.86
CA GLY A 158 -16.30 -16.56 -60.25
C GLY A 158 -15.75 -17.67 -59.33
N LEU A 159 -15.95 -18.94 -59.69
CA LEU A 159 -15.30 -20.15 -59.13
C LEU A 159 -14.10 -20.54 -60.04
N PRO A 160 -13.17 -21.49 -59.70
CA PRO A 160 -13.24 -22.63 -58.75
C PRO A 160 -12.10 -22.65 -57.69
N ARG A 161 -12.19 -23.34 -56.53
CA ARG A 161 -12.22 -24.80 -56.26
C ARG A 161 -10.99 -25.58 -56.77
N GLU A 162 -10.05 -25.84 -55.87
CA GLU A 162 -9.24 -27.07 -55.82
C GLU A 162 -9.17 -27.61 -54.38
N LYS A 163 -8.90 -28.91 -54.22
CA LYS A 163 -8.95 -29.68 -52.97
C LYS A 163 -8.00 -30.90 -53.08
N PRO A 164 -7.84 -31.73 -52.04
CA PRO A 164 -6.63 -31.86 -51.22
C PRO A 164 -5.72 -33.06 -51.58
N ILE A 165 -4.54 -33.13 -50.95
CA ILE A 165 -3.64 -34.31 -50.87
C ILE A 165 -3.14 -34.34 -49.40
N ALA A 166 -3.61 -35.24 -48.53
CA ALA A 166 -3.18 -36.65 -48.33
C ALA A 166 -1.72 -36.74 -47.81
N GLU A 167 -1.44 -37.15 -46.54
CA GLU A 167 -1.43 -38.53 -45.99
C GLU A 167 -0.28 -39.41 -46.55
N GLN A 168 0.56 -40.16 -45.80
CA GLN A 168 0.76 -40.38 -44.34
C GLN A 168 2.28 -40.68 -44.00
N PRO A 169 2.77 -41.83 -43.42
CA PRO A 169 3.40 -41.80 -42.07
C PRO A 169 4.73 -42.61 -41.89
N LEU A 170 5.13 -42.82 -40.61
CA LEU A 170 6.10 -43.85 -40.10
C LEU A 170 7.59 -43.59 -40.45
N VAL A 171 8.63 -43.97 -39.68
CA VAL A 171 8.98 -45.18 -38.91
C VAL A 171 9.92 -44.75 -37.75
N VAL A 172 9.60 -44.93 -36.46
CA VAL A 172 10.01 -46.02 -35.55
C VAL A 172 11.50 -46.43 -35.60
N GLU A 173 12.29 -46.12 -34.56
CA GLU A 173 13.12 -47.16 -33.93
C GLU A 173 13.32 -46.91 -32.42
N ARG A 174 13.58 -47.99 -31.68
CA ARG A 174 13.53 -48.10 -30.23
C ARG A 174 14.62 -49.07 -29.79
N ALA A 175 15.64 -48.58 -29.08
CA ALA A 175 16.64 -49.42 -28.42
C ALA A 175 17.08 -48.78 -27.09
N ALA A 176 17.41 -49.61 -26.11
CA ALA A 176 17.64 -49.17 -24.74
C ALA A 176 18.79 -49.94 -24.08
N VAL A 177 19.63 -49.20 -23.32
CA VAL A 177 20.55 -49.64 -22.23
C VAL A 177 21.57 -50.77 -22.54
N PRO A 178 22.54 -51.05 -21.64
CA PRO A 178 23.48 -50.12 -20.98
C PRO A 178 24.94 -50.62 -21.13
N SER A 179 25.94 -49.85 -20.66
CA SER A 179 27.23 -50.43 -20.23
C SER A 179 27.98 -49.56 -19.22
N THR A 180 28.42 -50.20 -18.15
CA THR A 180 29.28 -49.72 -17.05
C THR A 180 30.72 -49.49 -17.48
N VAL A 181 31.38 -48.52 -16.85
CA VAL A 181 32.81 -48.61 -16.49
C VAL A 181 32.99 -48.05 -15.08
N GLU A 182 33.36 -48.92 -14.14
CA GLU A 182 33.89 -48.53 -12.83
C GLU A 182 35.36 -48.09 -12.96
N ARG A 183 35.78 -47.13 -12.14
CA ARG A 183 37.06 -47.25 -11.44
C ARG A 183 37.15 -46.36 -10.20
N ASP A 184 37.83 -46.89 -9.20
CA ASP A 184 37.79 -46.50 -7.79
C ASP A 184 38.80 -45.41 -7.37
N ALA A 185 38.92 -45.29 -6.03
CA ALA A 185 39.90 -44.55 -5.21
C ALA A 185 39.48 -43.12 -4.86
N GLU A 186 38.92 -42.91 -3.66
CA GLU A 186 39.64 -42.56 -2.40
C GLU A 186 39.91 -41.04 -2.30
N LEU A 187 39.83 -40.36 -1.15
CA LEU A 187 39.71 -40.74 0.27
C LEU A 187 39.08 -39.57 1.07
N SER A 188 38.81 -39.79 2.37
CA SER A 188 38.67 -38.76 3.42
C SER A 188 37.26 -38.27 3.78
N ALA A 189 36.62 -39.05 4.65
CA ALA A 189 35.57 -38.60 5.57
C ALA A 189 36.19 -37.87 6.81
N PRO A 190 35.40 -37.15 7.64
CA PRO A 190 35.93 -36.13 8.55
C PRO A 190 36.37 -36.65 9.94
N PRO A 191 37.20 -35.90 10.70
CA PRO A 191 37.50 -36.19 12.09
C PRO A 191 36.34 -35.83 13.04
N PRO A 192 36.22 -36.51 14.20
CA PRO A 192 35.07 -36.39 15.09
C PRO A 192 35.17 -35.27 16.14
N SER A 193 34.05 -35.09 16.84
CA SER A 193 33.80 -34.14 17.94
C SER A 193 34.73 -34.26 19.15
N GLU A 194 34.92 -33.15 19.88
CA GLU A 194 34.87 -33.23 21.35
C GLU A 194 34.21 -32.00 22.00
N THR A 195 33.58 -32.25 23.14
CA THR A 195 32.65 -31.33 23.84
C THR A 195 33.33 -30.38 24.82
N ARG A 196 32.75 -29.19 25.08
CA ARG A 196 32.62 -28.69 26.46
C ARG A 196 31.63 -27.53 26.70
N ARG A 197 30.72 -27.77 27.65
CA ARG A 197 30.19 -26.85 28.69
C ARG A 197 29.35 -25.62 28.28
N SER A 198 28.04 -25.84 28.34
CA SER A 198 27.06 -25.09 29.15
C SER A 198 27.36 -23.64 29.58
N ALA A 199 26.50 -22.72 29.13
CA ALA A 199 25.97 -21.64 29.96
C ALA A 199 24.52 -21.32 29.56
N VAL A 200 23.57 -21.74 30.38
CA VAL A 200 22.16 -21.31 30.28
C VAL A 200 22.03 -19.94 30.95
N VAL A 201 21.58 -18.93 30.22
CA VAL A 201 21.17 -17.64 30.81
C VAL A 201 19.67 -17.46 30.60
N LYS A 202 18.91 -17.55 31.68
CA LYS A 202 17.46 -17.24 31.70
C LYS A 202 17.26 -15.72 31.64
N PRO A 203 16.18 -15.23 31.01
CA PRO A 203 15.84 -13.81 31.09
C PRO A 203 15.35 -13.47 32.51
N VAL A 204 15.90 -12.41 33.11
CA VAL A 204 15.33 -11.80 34.32
C VAL A 204 14.29 -10.78 33.88
N ILE A 205 13.02 -11.08 34.16
CA ILE A 205 11.93 -10.11 34.09
C ILE A 205 12.01 -9.26 35.35
N ALA A 206 12.15 -7.94 35.20
CA ALA A 206 12.01 -6.98 36.29
C ALA A 206 10.89 -5.99 35.93
N MET A 207 9.71 -6.21 36.51
CA MET A 207 8.63 -5.22 36.51
C MET A 207 8.91 -4.24 37.65
N ALA A 208 8.81 -2.94 37.38
CA ALA A 208 8.90 -1.89 38.39
C ALA A 208 7.85 -0.82 38.11
N ILE A 209 6.63 -1.06 38.61
CA ILE A 209 5.64 -0.01 38.82
C ILE A 209 6.04 0.71 40.11
N LEU A 210 6.16 2.03 40.10
CA LEU A 210 5.99 2.81 41.32
C LEU A 210 5.29 4.15 41.05
N LEU A 211 4.13 4.30 41.68
CA LEU A 211 3.39 5.55 41.83
C LEU A 211 4.04 6.40 42.93
N SER A 212 4.04 7.72 42.75
CA SER A 212 3.99 8.67 43.86
C SER A 212 3.18 9.92 43.49
N VAL A 213 2.11 10.13 44.26
CA VAL A 213 1.20 11.29 44.23
C VAL A 213 1.22 11.91 45.64
N LEU A 214 0.72 13.15 45.82
CA LEU A 214 0.57 13.93 47.08
C LEU A 214 1.87 14.69 47.49
N VAL A 215 1.88 15.83 48.21
CA VAL A 215 0.90 16.70 48.93
C VAL A 215 1.60 18.09 49.17
N VAL A 216 1.00 19.29 49.36
CA VAL A 216 -0.33 19.90 49.08
C VAL A 216 -0.28 21.43 49.36
N GLY A 217 -1.27 22.21 48.88
CA GLY A 217 -1.68 23.50 49.50
C GLY A 217 -1.31 24.80 48.77
N GLY A 218 -2.13 25.87 48.77
CA GLY A 218 -3.47 26.08 49.36
C GLY A 218 -4.24 27.17 48.59
N LEU A 219 -5.58 27.13 48.50
CA LEU A 219 -6.53 27.84 49.40
C LEU A 219 -6.26 29.37 49.46
N THR A 220 -7.20 30.27 49.13
CA THR A 220 -8.61 30.30 49.60
C THR A 220 -9.57 31.12 48.71
N ALA A 221 -10.87 30.78 48.79
CA ALA A 221 -12.09 31.63 48.84
C ALA A 221 -12.31 32.82 47.85
N ALA A 222 -13.55 33.22 47.53
CA ALA A 222 -14.88 32.59 47.51
C ALA A 222 -15.89 33.55 46.84
N ARG A 223 -16.99 33.00 46.28
CA ARG A 223 -18.34 33.61 46.09
C ARG A 223 -18.46 35.13 45.80
N GLY A 224 -19.06 35.46 44.65
CA GLY A 224 -19.69 36.77 44.43
C GLY A 224 -20.70 36.70 43.29
N LYS A 225 -21.98 36.98 43.56
CA LYS A 225 -23.10 36.77 42.62
C LYS A 225 -23.67 38.11 42.12
N ASP A 226 -24.32 38.05 40.96
CA ASP A 226 -25.38 38.96 40.47
C ASP A 226 -25.04 40.40 40.00
N ARG A 227 -25.27 40.59 38.69
CA ARG A 227 -26.10 41.63 38.03
C ARG A 227 -25.62 43.07 37.83
N SER A 228 -25.99 43.54 36.63
CA SER A 228 -26.46 44.90 36.23
C SER A 228 -25.51 45.87 35.51
N ARG A 229 -25.70 45.92 34.19
CA ARG A 229 -26.35 47.04 33.44
C ARG A 229 -25.49 48.25 32.97
N ALA A 230 -25.74 48.57 31.69
CA ALA A 230 -25.61 49.87 30.99
C ALA A 230 -24.18 50.41 30.72
N GLU A 231 -23.81 50.55 29.44
CA GLU A 231 -23.74 51.82 28.69
C GLU A 231 -22.30 52.40 28.75
N ALA A 232 -21.78 53.16 27.77
CA ALA A 232 -22.34 53.65 26.52
C ALA A 232 -21.34 53.46 25.36
N GLY A 233 -21.81 53.60 24.11
CA GLY A 233 -20.91 53.69 22.96
C GLY A 233 -20.25 55.07 22.84
N SER A 234 -19.07 55.10 22.21
CA SER A 234 -18.53 56.30 21.56
C SER A 234 -17.72 55.85 20.35
N GLY A 235 -17.79 56.61 19.25
CA GLY A 235 -17.20 56.20 17.98
C GLY A 235 -16.34 57.28 17.32
N ALA A 236 -15.72 56.85 16.22
CA ALA A 236 -15.26 57.65 15.08
C ALA A 236 -14.01 58.56 15.20
N GLN A 237 -13.04 58.23 14.30
CA GLN A 237 -12.17 59.14 13.51
C GLN A 237 -10.94 59.77 14.23
N ARG A 238 -9.69 59.47 13.79
CA ARG A 238 -8.90 59.96 12.60
C ARG A 238 -8.17 61.29 12.94
N ALA A 239 -6.90 61.59 12.64
CA ALA A 239 -5.79 60.95 11.90
C ALA A 239 -4.51 60.88 12.80
N THR A 240 -3.24 60.63 12.39
CA THR A 240 -2.48 61.08 11.20
C THR A 240 -1.24 60.20 10.93
N SER A 241 -0.67 60.33 9.72
CA SER A 241 0.38 59.53 9.05
C SER A 241 1.85 59.85 9.36
N LEU A 242 2.72 58.83 9.22
CA LEU A 242 4.07 58.88 8.59
C LEU A 242 4.31 57.50 7.91
N SER A 243 4.41 57.38 6.59
CA SER A 243 5.55 57.69 5.69
C SER A 243 6.68 56.65 5.71
N SER A 244 6.76 55.80 4.68
CA SER A 244 7.95 55.05 4.26
C SER A 244 7.94 54.84 2.73
N ALA A 245 9.13 54.77 2.13
CA ALA A 245 9.37 54.96 0.68
C ALA A 245 9.25 53.67 -0.16
N PRO A 246 9.04 53.76 -1.50
CA PRO A 246 8.91 52.59 -2.37
C PRO A 246 10.24 51.91 -2.67
N GLY A 247 10.29 50.58 -2.51
CA GLY A 247 11.39 49.73 -2.99
C GLY A 247 11.29 49.44 -4.50
N PRO A 248 12.42 49.14 -5.18
CA PRO A 248 12.44 48.95 -6.63
C PRO A 248 11.69 47.68 -7.07
N SER A 249 10.96 47.81 -8.18
CA SER A 249 10.22 46.71 -8.80
C SER A 249 11.19 45.71 -9.44
N VAL A 250 11.26 44.49 -8.90
CA VAL A 250 12.03 43.40 -9.50
C VAL A 250 11.16 42.71 -10.56
N ILE A 251 11.58 42.83 -11.81
CA ILE A 251 10.98 42.12 -12.95
C ILE A 251 11.09 40.61 -12.69
N PRO A 252 10.01 39.82 -12.74
CA PRO A 252 10.12 38.38 -12.61
C PRO A 252 10.87 37.82 -13.83
N SER A 253 12.07 37.31 -13.57
CA SER A 253 12.85 36.57 -14.58
C SER A 253 12.02 35.38 -15.09
N PRO A 254 11.99 35.08 -16.41
CA PRO A 254 11.26 33.93 -16.92
C PRO A 254 11.86 32.66 -16.33
N GLY A 255 11.12 32.05 -15.40
CA GLY A 255 11.51 30.77 -14.80
C GLY A 255 11.71 29.70 -15.87
N PRO A 256 12.60 28.71 -15.64
CA PRO A 256 12.86 27.67 -16.62
C PRO A 256 11.54 27.01 -17.00
N THR A 257 11.28 26.99 -18.31
CA THR A 257 10.04 26.48 -18.91
C THR A 257 9.69 25.16 -18.27
N ALA A 258 8.53 25.09 -17.62
CA ALA A 258 8.03 23.86 -17.04
C ALA A 258 7.79 22.86 -18.18
N THR A 259 8.78 22.01 -18.44
CA THR A 259 8.64 20.82 -19.28
C THR A 259 7.43 20.08 -18.75
N THR A 260 6.39 20.00 -19.57
CA THR A 260 5.08 19.52 -19.16
C THR A 260 5.25 18.14 -18.52
N ALA A 261 4.95 18.03 -17.22
CA ALA A 261 5.12 16.81 -16.43
C ALA A 261 4.05 15.76 -16.77
N ARG A 262 3.91 15.49 -18.06
CA ARG A 262 2.90 14.63 -18.68
C ARG A 262 3.37 13.19 -18.58
N ALA A 263 2.75 12.45 -17.67
CA ALA A 263 2.82 10.98 -17.59
C ALA A 263 4.24 10.41 -17.71
N LEU A 264 5.16 10.85 -16.84
CA LEU A 264 6.47 10.20 -16.74
C LEU A 264 6.27 8.74 -16.29
N ARG A 265 6.76 7.82 -17.12
CA ARG A 265 6.92 6.40 -16.79
C ARG A 265 8.38 6.15 -16.48
N ALA A 266 8.68 5.73 -15.26
CA ALA A 266 10.05 5.52 -14.83
C ALA A 266 10.15 4.54 -13.67
N THR A 267 11.15 3.67 -13.75
CA THR A 267 11.64 2.85 -12.66
C THR A 267 12.92 3.47 -12.10
N MET A 268 13.02 3.67 -10.79
CA MET A 268 14.17 4.25 -10.12
C MET A 268 14.55 3.40 -8.90
N ALA A 269 15.83 3.17 -8.65
CA ALA A 269 16.28 2.42 -7.47
C ALA A 269 17.72 2.74 -7.08
N ALA A 270 18.02 2.75 -5.77
CA ALA A 270 19.39 2.74 -5.24
C ALA A 270 19.45 2.30 -3.76
N HIS A 271 20.65 2.00 -3.29
CA HIS A 271 20.96 2.05 -1.86
C HIS A 271 20.89 3.49 -1.33
N LEU A 272 20.34 3.65 -0.13
CA LEU A 272 20.30 4.92 0.60
C LEU A 272 21.60 5.13 1.41
N PRO A 273 22.02 6.39 1.61
CA PRO A 273 23.25 6.71 2.34
C PRO A 273 23.23 6.20 3.79
N GLY A 274 24.41 5.97 4.35
CA GLY A 274 24.57 5.50 5.73
C GLY A 274 24.09 4.06 5.98
N GLY A 275 23.83 3.28 4.93
CA GLY A 275 23.34 1.90 5.05
C GLY A 275 21.89 1.82 5.56
N ALA A 276 21.09 2.88 5.38
CA ALA A 276 19.70 2.91 5.84
C ALA A 276 18.85 1.78 5.23
N GLY A 277 19.08 1.45 3.96
CA GLY A 277 18.41 0.39 3.23
C GLY A 277 18.51 0.60 1.71
N THR A 278 17.66 -0.10 0.96
CA THR A 278 17.49 0.05 -0.49
C THR A 278 16.10 0.58 -0.77
N LEU A 279 16.00 1.56 -1.68
CA LEU A 279 14.75 2.20 -2.09
C LEU A 279 14.50 1.95 -3.58
N TYR A 280 13.26 1.60 -3.90
CA TYR A 280 12.69 1.49 -5.24
C TYR A 280 11.53 2.48 -5.38
N LEU A 281 11.34 3.04 -6.57
CA LEU A 281 10.23 3.90 -6.96
C LEU A 281 9.82 3.60 -8.40
N ALA A 282 8.56 3.27 -8.61
CA ALA A 282 7.90 3.26 -9.90
C ALA A 282 6.95 4.45 -10.01
N MET A 283 7.00 5.16 -11.12
CA MET A 283 6.07 6.25 -11.46
C MET A 283 5.38 5.93 -12.77
N ARG A 284 4.05 6.04 -12.82
CA ARG A 284 3.24 5.79 -14.02
C ARG A 284 2.05 6.74 -14.04
N ASP A 285 1.90 7.48 -15.14
CA ASP A 285 0.68 8.21 -15.49
C ASP A 285 0.12 9.10 -14.35
N GLY A 286 1.02 9.73 -13.58
CA GLY A 286 0.69 10.60 -12.43
C GLY A 286 0.64 9.91 -11.07
N LYS A 287 0.65 8.58 -11.03
CA LYS A 287 0.73 7.75 -9.81
C LYS A 287 2.17 7.35 -9.50
N ALA A 288 2.43 7.04 -8.24
CA ALA A 288 3.71 6.55 -7.77
C ALA A 288 3.56 5.45 -6.72
N MET A 289 4.43 4.44 -6.78
CA MET A 289 4.54 3.34 -5.82
C MET A 289 6.02 3.18 -5.49
N ALA A 290 6.38 3.18 -4.20
CA ALA A 290 7.74 3.03 -3.73
C ALA A 290 7.85 1.95 -2.66
N TYR A 291 8.98 1.24 -2.66
CA TYR A 291 9.28 0.18 -1.71
C TYR A 291 10.67 0.42 -1.11
N PHE A 292 10.74 0.37 0.21
CA PHE A 292 11.98 0.49 0.96
C PHE A 292 12.20 -0.77 1.79
N CYS A 293 13.42 -1.32 1.80
CA CYS A 293 13.78 -2.41 2.71
C CYS A 293 15.23 -2.34 3.21
N ASP A 294 15.50 -2.93 4.37
CA ASP A 294 16.86 -3.09 4.92
C ASP A 294 17.54 -4.42 4.53
N GLY A 295 16.87 -5.25 3.72
CA GLY A 295 17.30 -6.59 3.33
C GLY A 295 17.32 -7.62 4.47
N LYS A 296 16.73 -7.31 5.62
CA LYS A 296 16.81 -8.15 6.84
C LYS A 296 15.46 -8.40 7.48
N LYS A 297 14.71 -7.35 7.81
CA LYS A 297 13.40 -7.43 8.50
C LYS A 297 12.57 -6.14 8.48
N VAL A 298 13.11 -5.06 7.93
CA VAL A 298 12.40 -3.79 7.77
C VAL A 298 12.00 -3.69 6.31
N GLU A 299 10.71 -3.50 6.10
CA GLU A 299 10.15 -3.05 4.84
C GLU A 299 9.14 -1.93 5.08
N ALA A 300 8.90 -1.13 4.04
CA ALA A 300 7.87 -0.12 3.99
C ALA A 300 7.40 0.10 2.55
N TRP A 301 6.09 0.05 2.35
CA TRP A 301 5.42 0.38 1.10
C TRP A 301 4.88 1.80 1.17
N TYR A 302 4.93 2.51 0.04
CA TYR A 302 4.45 3.87 -0.12
C TYR A 302 3.70 3.98 -1.45
N HIS A 303 2.51 4.58 -1.45
CA HIS A 303 1.70 4.80 -2.64
C HIS A 303 1.21 6.26 -2.67
N GLY A 304 1.02 6.82 -3.86
CA GLY A 304 0.63 8.22 -3.99
C GLY A 304 0.78 8.77 -5.40
N THR A 305 1.21 10.03 -5.48
CA THR A 305 1.27 10.80 -6.73
C THR A 305 2.69 11.23 -7.10
N ALA A 306 2.92 11.25 -8.41
CA ALA A 306 4.08 11.84 -9.07
C ALA A 306 3.57 12.81 -10.14
N SER A 307 3.29 14.06 -9.75
CA SER A 307 2.74 15.09 -10.62
C SER A 307 3.52 16.39 -10.47
N ASN A 308 3.59 17.19 -11.54
CA ASN A 308 4.25 18.52 -11.53
C ASN A 308 5.71 18.51 -11.01
N GLY A 309 6.44 17.41 -11.24
CA GLY A 309 7.81 17.23 -10.74
C GLY A 309 7.90 16.96 -9.24
N ARG A 310 6.79 16.69 -8.54
CA ARG A 310 6.72 16.44 -7.09
C ARG A 310 6.20 15.04 -6.77
N LEU A 311 6.85 14.41 -5.79
CA LEU A 311 6.43 13.17 -5.15
C LEU A 311 5.67 13.48 -3.86
N ASN A 312 4.49 12.89 -3.72
CA ASN A 312 3.75 12.83 -2.46
C ASN A 312 3.16 11.42 -2.29
N LEU A 313 3.84 10.58 -1.51
CA LEU A 313 3.44 9.21 -1.21
C LEU A 313 3.29 9.00 0.30
N ALA A 314 2.28 8.21 0.67
CA ALA A 314 2.02 7.78 2.05
C ALA A 314 2.16 6.26 2.16
N GLY A 315 2.49 5.78 3.36
CA GLY A 315 2.53 4.39 3.73
C GLY A 315 2.02 4.18 5.15
N ARG A 316 1.90 2.91 5.57
CA ARG A 316 1.44 2.54 6.92
C ARG A 316 2.25 3.21 8.03
N ASN A 317 1.65 3.32 9.23
CA ASN A 317 2.31 3.81 10.45
C ASN A 317 2.84 5.25 10.37
N GLY A 318 2.20 6.12 9.57
CA GLY A 318 2.67 7.49 9.35
C GLY A 318 3.98 7.58 8.55
N ASN A 319 4.33 6.52 7.81
CA ASN A 319 5.43 6.57 6.86
C ASN A 319 5.03 7.51 5.71
N VAL A 320 5.92 8.44 5.35
CA VAL A 320 5.70 9.44 4.29
C VAL A 320 6.94 9.53 3.44
N MET A 321 6.77 9.67 2.12
CA MET A 321 7.85 9.93 1.17
C MET A 321 7.47 11.13 0.32
N THR A 322 8.24 12.21 0.47
CA THR A 322 8.07 13.46 -0.29
C THR A 322 9.38 13.86 -0.96
N GLY A 323 9.28 14.55 -2.07
CA GLY A 323 10.45 14.96 -2.83
C GLY A 323 10.09 15.57 -4.17
N ASP A 324 11.11 15.78 -4.98
CA ASP A 324 10.98 16.25 -6.35
C ASP A 324 11.61 15.20 -7.30
N PHE A 325 11.07 15.09 -8.51
CA PHE A 325 11.49 14.12 -9.51
C PHE A 325 11.69 14.76 -10.89
N SER A 326 12.53 14.09 -11.68
CA SER A 326 12.90 14.46 -13.03
C SER A 326 12.89 13.23 -13.93
N ALA A 327 13.11 13.40 -15.23
CA ALA A 327 13.25 12.29 -16.18
C ALA A 327 14.47 11.36 -15.92
N THR A 328 15.39 11.73 -15.01
CA THR A 328 16.64 10.99 -14.75
C THR A 328 16.84 10.57 -13.29
N SER A 329 16.14 11.19 -12.34
CA SER A 329 16.28 10.88 -10.92
C SER A 329 15.13 11.45 -10.08
N ALA A 330 14.96 10.90 -8.87
CA ALA A 330 14.15 11.47 -7.81
C ALA A 330 14.99 11.75 -6.56
N THR A 331 14.67 12.84 -5.87
CA THR A 331 15.35 13.30 -4.64
C THR A 331 14.33 13.74 -3.60
N GLY A 332 14.57 13.45 -2.33
CA GLY A 332 13.62 13.84 -1.30
C GLY A 332 13.95 13.28 0.08
N LYS A 333 12.91 13.12 0.91
CA LYS A 333 12.97 12.46 2.21
C LYS A 333 11.98 11.31 2.27
N VAL A 334 12.42 10.18 2.81
CA VAL A 334 11.58 9.03 3.14
C VAL A 334 11.58 8.84 4.65
N THR A 335 10.40 8.63 5.22
CA THR A 335 10.19 8.38 6.65
C THR A 335 9.73 6.94 6.84
N PHE A 336 10.43 6.20 7.70
CA PHE A 336 10.11 4.83 8.09
C PHE A 336 10.26 4.66 9.61
N LYS A 337 9.23 4.17 10.30
CA LYS A 337 9.26 3.90 11.77
C LYS A 337 9.81 5.11 12.56
N SER A 338 9.24 6.28 12.32
CA SER A 338 9.63 7.58 12.91
C SER A 338 11.06 8.08 12.65
N ARG A 339 11.82 7.41 11.77
CA ARG A 339 13.12 7.89 11.27
C ARG A 339 12.96 8.47 9.88
N SER A 340 13.58 9.61 9.62
CA SER A 340 13.62 10.22 8.29
C SER A 340 15.02 10.11 7.70
N THR A 341 15.12 9.89 6.39
CA THR A 341 16.39 9.81 5.66
C THR A 341 16.22 10.44 4.28
N SER A 342 17.21 11.24 3.87
CA SER A 342 17.23 11.82 2.52
C SER A 342 17.61 10.76 1.49
N PHE A 343 16.94 10.77 0.33
CA PHE A 343 17.25 9.88 -0.79
C PHE A 343 17.62 10.66 -2.04
N LYS A 344 18.45 10.04 -2.89
CA LYS A 344 18.66 10.40 -4.29
C LYS A 344 18.78 9.09 -5.08
N ILE A 345 17.79 8.81 -5.92
CA ILE A 345 17.71 7.56 -6.69
C ILE A 345 17.70 7.87 -8.20
N PRO A 346 18.55 7.23 -9.02
CA PRO A 346 18.56 7.40 -10.47
C PRO A 346 17.48 6.54 -11.13
N VAL A 347 17.13 6.85 -12.39
CA VAL A 347 16.43 5.91 -13.27
C VAL A 347 17.28 4.66 -13.52
N VAL A 348 16.63 3.50 -13.42
CA VAL A 348 17.20 2.20 -13.72
C VAL A 348 16.43 1.55 -14.88
N ARG A 349 16.98 0.49 -15.47
CA ARG A 349 16.34 -0.26 -16.58
C ARG A 349 16.41 -1.75 -16.28
N LYS A 350 15.51 -2.53 -16.89
CA LYS A 350 15.53 -3.99 -16.80
C LYS A 350 16.95 -4.53 -17.10
N PRO A 351 17.48 -5.48 -16.31
CA PRO A 351 16.77 -6.29 -15.31
C PRO A 351 16.62 -5.65 -13.92
N SER A 352 17.03 -4.39 -13.72
CA SER A 352 16.74 -3.67 -12.46
C SER A 352 15.25 -3.35 -12.34
N GLY A 353 14.68 -3.66 -11.18
CA GLY A 353 13.24 -3.62 -10.95
C GLY A 353 12.86 -4.02 -9.52
N LEU A 354 11.56 -4.08 -9.26
CA LEU A 354 11.01 -4.70 -8.06
C LEU A 354 10.34 -6.01 -8.45
N PHE A 355 10.63 -7.08 -7.74
CA PHE A 355 10.05 -8.40 -7.97
C PHE A 355 9.29 -8.82 -6.72
N ARG A 356 8.11 -9.41 -6.89
CA ARG A 356 7.20 -9.83 -5.80
C ARG A 356 6.76 -11.27 -5.97
N ALA A 357 6.85 -12.08 -4.92
CA ALA A 357 6.34 -13.45 -4.90
C ALA A 357 5.41 -13.62 -3.69
N SER A 358 4.12 -13.86 -3.93
CA SER A 358 3.14 -14.09 -2.88
C SER A 358 2.43 -15.44 -3.08
N GLY A 359 2.11 -16.13 -1.98
CA GLY A 359 1.45 -17.42 -2.07
C GLY A 359 1.47 -18.22 -0.77
N ARG A 360 1.40 -19.56 -0.90
CA ARG A 360 1.63 -20.51 0.19
C ARG A 360 2.69 -21.53 -0.21
N VAL A 361 3.69 -21.69 0.64
CA VAL A 361 4.73 -22.73 0.52
C VAL A 361 4.69 -23.57 1.78
N ARG A 362 4.54 -24.90 1.64
CA ARG A 362 4.44 -25.85 2.78
C ARG A 362 3.41 -25.42 3.84
N ASN A 363 2.24 -24.98 3.37
CA ASN A 363 1.13 -24.45 4.17
C ASN A 363 1.37 -23.13 4.94
N ALA A 364 2.58 -22.54 4.88
CA ALA A 364 2.83 -21.18 5.39
C ALA A 364 2.51 -20.14 4.31
N LYS A 365 1.85 -19.02 4.66
CA LYS A 365 1.77 -17.84 3.78
C LYS A 365 3.17 -17.26 3.61
N VAL A 366 3.56 -16.99 2.36
CA VAL A 366 4.82 -16.31 2.02
C VAL A 366 4.54 -15.05 1.21
N ASP A 367 5.29 -14.00 1.50
CA ASP A 367 5.31 -12.75 0.75
C ASP A 367 6.76 -12.27 0.67
N GLY A 368 7.37 -12.37 -0.50
CA GLY A 368 8.76 -12.02 -0.76
C GLY A 368 8.83 -10.85 -1.73
N THR A 369 9.65 -9.85 -1.41
CA THR A 369 9.87 -8.70 -2.30
C THR A 369 11.37 -8.41 -2.41
N TRP A 370 11.84 -8.20 -3.64
CA TRP A 370 13.24 -7.95 -3.99
C TRP A 370 13.39 -6.70 -4.84
N ILE A 371 14.29 -5.81 -4.45
CA ILE A 371 14.83 -4.74 -5.30
C ILE A 371 16.08 -5.29 -5.99
N VAL A 372 16.10 -5.25 -7.32
CA VAL A 372 17.27 -5.56 -8.16
C VAL A 372 17.89 -4.25 -8.62
N LEU A 373 19.18 -4.04 -8.31
CA LEU A 373 19.94 -2.87 -8.71
C LEU A 373 20.75 -3.09 -10.01
N PRO A 374 21.27 -2.02 -10.65
CA PRO A 374 21.99 -2.12 -11.94
C PRO A 374 23.30 -2.94 -11.91
N ASP A 375 23.88 -3.14 -10.73
CA ASP A 375 25.06 -3.98 -10.47
C ASP A 375 24.71 -5.47 -10.28
N GLY A 376 23.42 -5.84 -10.32
CA GLY A 376 22.93 -7.19 -10.01
C GLY A 376 22.75 -7.47 -8.52
N THR A 377 23.03 -6.48 -7.65
CA THR A 377 22.76 -6.60 -6.21
C THR A 377 21.25 -6.72 -5.99
N ARG A 378 20.88 -7.70 -5.15
CA ARG A 378 19.51 -8.01 -4.76
C ARG A 378 19.34 -7.69 -3.29
N THR A 379 18.37 -6.87 -2.93
CA THR A 379 17.99 -6.60 -1.53
C THR A 379 16.51 -6.88 -1.36
N GLY A 380 16.14 -7.72 -0.41
CA GLY A 380 14.74 -8.07 -0.23
C GLY A 380 14.39 -8.59 1.17
N VAL A 381 13.10 -8.58 1.47
CA VAL A 381 12.52 -9.16 2.69
C VAL A 381 11.53 -10.26 2.27
N LEU A 382 11.58 -11.37 3.00
CA LEU A 382 10.62 -12.46 2.90
C LEU A 382 9.86 -12.57 4.22
N VAL A 383 8.55 -12.38 4.16
CA VAL A 383 7.63 -12.61 5.27
C VAL A 383 7.10 -14.03 5.17
N THR A 384 7.44 -14.89 6.13
CA THR A 384 6.93 -16.27 6.21
C THR A 384 6.07 -16.42 7.46
N GLY A 385 4.78 -16.73 7.31
CA GLY A 385 3.85 -16.87 8.44
C GLY A 385 3.69 -15.59 9.27
N GLY A 386 3.91 -14.42 8.68
CA GLY A 386 3.92 -13.12 9.39
C GLY A 386 5.27 -12.72 10.00
N VAL A 387 6.29 -13.57 9.93
CA VAL A 387 7.64 -13.26 10.43
C VAL A 387 8.52 -12.76 9.28
N PRO A 388 9.00 -11.50 9.30
CA PRO A 388 9.91 -10.96 8.29
C PRO A 388 11.36 -11.44 8.51
N GLY A 389 12.02 -11.85 7.44
CA GLY A 389 13.44 -12.20 7.40
C GLY A 389 14.10 -11.78 6.07
N PRO A 390 15.42 -12.00 5.91
CA PRO A 390 16.10 -11.76 4.64
C PRO A 390 15.46 -12.61 3.54
N ALA A 391 15.22 -12.02 2.38
CA ALA A 391 14.76 -12.81 1.23
C ALA A 391 15.89 -13.72 0.70
N PRO A 392 15.59 -14.95 0.24
CA PRO A 392 16.57 -15.80 -0.43
C PRO A 392 17.00 -15.18 -1.77
N ASP A 393 18.08 -15.68 -2.37
CA ASP A 393 18.49 -15.22 -3.69
C ASP A 393 17.38 -15.41 -4.74
N LEU A 394 17.16 -14.36 -5.52
CA LEU A 394 16.30 -14.35 -6.71
C LEU A 394 17.15 -14.64 -7.95
N ASP A 395 16.77 -15.63 -8.73
CA ASP A 395 17.15 -15.72 -10.14
C ASP A 395 16.29 -14.72 -10.91
N VAL A 396 16.93 -13.64 -11.38
CA VAL A 396 16.26 -12.54 -12.08
C VAL A 396 15.92 -12.92 -13.53
N ALA A 397 16.68 -13.84 -14.14
CA ALA A 397 16.43 -14.29 -15.51
C ALA A 397 15.26 -15.28 -15.57
N ALA A 398 15.15 -16.17 -14.57
CA ALA A 398 14.01 -17.07 -14.41
C ALA A 398 12.85 -16.46 -13.61
N ALA A 399 13.00 -15.23 -13.10
CA ALA A 399 12.10 -14.58 -12.15
C ALA A 399 11.62 -15.53 -11.04
N THR A 400 12.54 -16.29 -10.43
CA THR A 400 12.22 -17.39 -9.51
C THR A 400 13.14 -17.38 -8.29
N ALA A 401 12.58 -17.59 -7.10
CA ALA A 401 13.33 -17.68 -5.85
C ALA A 401 13.08 -19.02 -5.13
N MET A 402 14.08 -19.54 -4.43
CA MET A 402 13.98 -20.80 -3.68
C MET A 402 13.47 -20.54 -2.25
N ILE A 403 12.16 -20.56 -2.06
CA ILE A 403 11.52 -20.33 -0.77
C ILE A 403 11.27 -21.68 -0.09
N GLY A 404 11.87 -21.89 1.10
CA GLY A 404 11.72 -23.16 1.83
C GLY A 404 12.15 -24.40 1.05
N GLY A 405 13.08 -24.26 0.10
CA GLY A 405 13.50 -25.34 -0.81
C GLY A 405 12.52 -25.65 -1.95
N SER A 406 11.56 -24.77 -2.23
CA SER A 406 10.62 -24.88 -3.36
C SER A 406 10.78 -23.69 -4.31
N PRO A 407 10.87 -23.90 -5.64
CA PRO A 407 10.92 -22.81 -6.59
C PRO A 407 9.58 -22.06 -6.56
N THR A 408 9.65 -20.74 -6.36
CA THR A 408 8.48 -19.86 -6.32
C THR A 408 8.69 -18.73 -7.31
N SER A 409 7.78 -18.59 -8.27
CA SER A 409 7.81 -17.51 -9.25
C SER A 409 7.56 -16.16 -8.60
N ALA A 410 8.35 -15.17 -9.00
CA ALA A 410 8.16 -13.77 -8.69
C ALA A 410 7.66 -13.04 -9.96
N VAL A 411 6.85 -12.00 -9.76
CA VAL A 411 6.35 -11.12 -10.80
C VAL A 411 7.07 -9.79 -10.69
N GLU A 412 7.58 -9.27 -11.80
CA GLU A 412 8.17 -7.93 -11.86
C GLU A 412 7.05 -6.87 -11.77
N VAL A 413 7.27 -5.82 -10.98
CA VAL A 413 6.45 -4.60 -11.04
C VAL A 413 6.83 -3.83 -12.30
N ASP A 414 5.97 -3.92 -13.30
CA ASP A 414 6.21 -3.40 -14.64
C ASP A 414 5.52 -2.05 -14.82
N VAL A 415 6.32 -0.98 -15.01
CA VAL A 415 5.83 0.41 -15.05
C VAL A 415 5.03 0.76 -16.31
N GLU A 416 5.19 -0.01 -17.40
CA GLU A 416 4.52 0.26 -18.68
C GLU A 416 3.09 -0.31 -18.71
N THR A 417 2.95 -1.54 -18.24
CA THR A 417 1.66 -2.22 -18.01
C THR A 417 0.99 -1.76 -16.71
N GLY A 418 1.80 -1.31 -15.73
CA GLY A 418 1.43 -1.01 -14.34
C GLY A 418 1.05 -2.22 -13.51
N ALA A 419 1.44 -3.43 -13.93
CA ALA A 419 1.22 -4.64 -13.15
C ALA A 419 1.99 -4.57 -11.82
N GLY A 420 1.30 -4.79 -10.70
CA GLY A 420 1.90 -4.80 -9.37
C GLY A 420 2.27 -3.42 -8.80
N MET A 421 1.82 -2.33 -9.46
CA MET A 421 1.90 -0.95 -8.94
C MET A 421 0.65 -0.53 -8.15
N ASP A 422 -0.40 -1.35 -8.19
CA ASP A 422 -1.57 -1.25 -7.32
C ASP A 422 -1.19 -1.56 -5.85
#